data_AF-A0A5P2C2E4-F1
#
_entry.id   AF-A0A5P2C2E4-F1
#
_cell.length_a   1.000
_cell.length_b   1.000
_cell.length_c   1.000
_cell.angle_alpha   90.00
_cell.angle_beta   90.00
_cell.angle_gamma   90.00
#
_symmetry.space_group_name_H-M   'P 1'
#
loop_
_entity.id
_entity.type
_entity.pdbx_description
1 polymer ?
#
loop_
_entity_poly.entity_id
_entity_poly.type
_entity_poly.pdbx_seq_one_letter_code
_entity_poly.pdbx_strand_id
1 'polypeptide(L)'
;MMHDEPRTDPADQLAVIDSAPDLSRSASVGERVTGVITLVALYGGLVVSLESDLPPVAGAAVFVAATMLLLTWNGHHDGAARRRPHTKVEMAVRFCGVVFLCMPGAELIFDEGSDSLTGHLISAALPTAAAAVYFLLRWRR
;
A
#
# COMPACT_ATOMS: atom_id res chain seq x y z
N MET A 1 17.08 -51.24 -4.90
CA MET A 1 16.41 -50.73 -3.69
C MET A 1 15.55 -49.57 -4.14
N MET A 2 14.24 -49.78 -4.20
CA MET A 2 13.26 -48.77 -4.57
C MET A 2 13.00 -47.95 -3.30
N HIS A 3 13.35 -46.67 -3.29
CA HIS A 3 13.01 -45.79 -2.18
C HIS A 3 11.50 -45.54 -2.23
N ASP A 4 10.75 -46.22 -1.37
CA ASP A 4 9.38 -45.82 -1.03
C ASP A 4 9.47 -44.46 -0.34
N GLU A 5 9.08 -43.39 -1.04
CA GLU A 5 8.87 -42.10 -0.40
C GLU A 5 7.78 -42.27 0.68
N PRO A 6 7.97 -41.73 1.90
CA PRO A 6 6.96 -41.82 2.93
C PRO A 6 5.68 -41.13 2.44
N ARG A 7 4.61 -41.92 2.23
CA ARG A 7 3.27 -41.40 1.94
C ARG A 7 2.89 -40.48 3.09
N THR A 8 2.77 -39.19 2.80
CA THR A 8 2.25 -38.19 3.74
C THR A 8 0.86 -38.62 4.21
N ASP A 9 0.63 -38.57 5.53
CA ASP A 9 -0.65 -38.90 6.14
C ASP A 9 -1.75 -38.03 5.50
N PRO A 10 -2.90 -38.58 5.11
CA PRO A 10 -4.05 -37.79 4.67
C PRO A 10 -4.38 -36.60 5.59
N ALA A 11 -4.17 -36.73 6.90
CA ALA A 11 -4.34 -35.63 7.85
C ALA A 11 -3.34 -34.47 7.61
N ASP A 12 -2.08 -34.80 7.33
CA ASP A 12 -1.05 -33.82 6.99
C ASP A 12 -1.33 -33.15 5.64
N GLN A 13 -1.84 -33.92 4.66
CA GLN A 13 -2.24 -33.39 3.36
C GLN A 13 -3.44 -32.43 3.49
N LEU A 14 -4.43 -32.77 4.31
CA LEU A 14 -5.56 -31.89 4.63
C LEU A 14 -5.13 -30.63 5.36
N ALA A 15 -4.21 -30.72 6.33
CA ALA A 15 -3.67 -29.55 7.01
C ALA A 15 -2.91 -28.61 6.05
N VAL A 16 -2.20 -29.15 5.06
CA VAL A 16 -1.55 -28.37 3.99
C VAL A 16 -2.58 -27.68 3.09
N ILE A 17 -3.68 -28.37 2.75
CA ILE A 17 -4.77 -27.79 1.95
C ILE A 17 -5.49 -26.68 2.74
N ASP A 18 -5.78 -26.89 4.01
CA ASP A 18 -6.46 -25.91 4.88
C ASP A 18 -5.57 -24.69 5.20
N SER A 19 -4.25 -24.81 5.08
CA SER A 19 -3.31 -23.69 5.23
C SER A 19 -2.95 -23.01 3.91
N ALA A 20 -3.38 -23.56 2.77
CA ALA A 20 -3.05 -23.03 1.46
C ALA A 20 -3.65 -21.62 1.25
N PRO A 21 -2.95 -20.72 0.55
CA PRO A 21 -3.49 -19.42 0.16
C PRO A 21 -4.72 -19.58 -0.74
N ASP A 22 -5.80 -18.88 -0.41
CA ASP A 22 -6.95 -18.74 -1.28
C ASP A 22 -6.63 -17.71 -2.38
N LEU A 23 -6.31 -18.24 -3.56
CA LEU A 23 -5.97 -17.44 -4.73
C LEU A 23 -7.18 -16.72 -5.33
N SER A 24 -8.41 -17.09 -4.95
CA SER A 24 -9.67 -16.59 -5.49
C SER A 24 -10.39 -15.59 -4.57
N ARG A 25 -9.83 -15.33 -3.38
CA ARG A 25 -10.43 -14.44 -2.40
C ARG A 25 -10.40 -12.98 -2.88
N SER A 26 -11.52 -12.56 -3.44
CA SER A 26 -11.74 -11.16 -3.81
C SER A 26 -11.74 -10.23 -2.58
N ALA A 27 -11.31 -8.99 -2.80
CA ALA A 27 -11.39 -7.95 -1.78
C ALA A 27 -12.85 -7.67 -1.38
N SER A 28 -13.09 -7.61 -0.07
CA SER A 28 -14.42 -7.32 0.47
C SER A 28 -14.88 -5.90 0.11
N VAL A 29 -16.20 -5.66 0.13
CA VAL A 29 -16.75 -4.30 -0.07
C VAL A 29 -16.16 -3.32 0.96
N GLY A 30 -16.07 -3.73 2.23
CA GLY A 30 -15.50 -2.90 3.29
C GLY A 30 -14.03 -2.53 3.05
N GLU A 31 -13.22 -3.48 2.57
CA GLU A 31 -11.82 -3.22 2.19
C GLU A 31 -11.71 -2.24 1.03
N ARG A 32 -12.54 -2.39 0.00
CA ARG A 32 -12.56 -1.46 -1.14
C ARG A 32 -12.95 -0.05 -0.71
N VAL A 33 -14.01 0.08 0.09
CA VAL A 33 -14.46 1.37 0.63
C VAL A 33 -13.36 2.00 1.48
N THR A 34 -12.77 1.25 2.40
CA THR A 34 -11.69 1.75 3.27
C THR A 34 -10.46 2.15 2.46
N GLY A 35 -10.11 1.40 1.41
CA GLY A 35 -9.01 1.75 0.52
C GLY A 35 -9.30 3.00 -0.30
N VAL A 36 -10.51 3.19 -0.82
CA VAL A 36 -10.90 4.44 -1.49
C VAL A 36 -10.82 5.64 -0.52
N ILE A 37 -11.35 5.49 0.69
CA ILE A 37 -11.25 6.54 1.73
C ILE A 37 -9.79 6.86 2.03
N THR A 38 -8.93 5.84 2.12
CA THR A 38 -7.48 6.02 2.32
C THR A 38 -6.86 6.85 1.20
N LEU A 39 -7.19 6.56 -0.07
CA LEU A 39 -6.66 7.32 -1.21
C LEU A 39 -7.11 8.78 -1.19
N VAL A 40 -8.39 9.02 -0.86
CA VAL A 40 -8.93 10.38 -0.71
C VAL A 40 -8.24 11.12 0.43
N ALA A 41 -8.07 10.47 1.58
CA ALA A 41 -7.40 11.06 2.73
C ALA A 41 -5.92 11.34 2.46
N LEU A 42 -5.23 10.44 1.76
CA LEU A 42 -3.83 10.61 1.36
C LEU A 42 -3.70 11.80 0.40
N TYR A 43 -4.46 11.78 -0.69
CA TYR A 43 -4.37 12.83 -1.71
C TYR A 43 -4.79 14.19 -1.16
N GLY A 44 -5.99 14.28 -0.58
CA GLY A 44 -6.51 15.52 -0.02
C GLY A 44 -5.67 16.02 1.15
N GLY A 45 -5.20 15.13 2.02
CA GLY A 45 -4.34 15.49 3.14
C GLY A 45 -3.00 16.07 2.69
N LEU A 46 -2.36 15.47 1.68
CA LEU A 46 -1.12 15.99 1.12
C LEU A 46 -1.35 17.36 0.45
N VAL A 47 -2.35 17.49 -0.41
CA VAL A 47 -2.65 18.76 -1.09
C VAL A 47 -2.93 19.88 -0.09
N VAL A 48 -3.80 19.64 0.88
CA VAL A 48 -4.13 20.65 1.92
C VAL A 48 -2.88 21.02 2.72
N SER A 49 -2.04 20.04 3.08
CA SER A 49 -0.83 20.29 3.86
C SER A 49 0.19 21.13 3.09
N LEU A 50 0.37 20.84 1.79
CA LEU A 50 1.26 21.60 0.90
C LEU A 50 0.79 23.05 0.72
N GLU A 51 -0.52 23.29 0.68
CA GLU A 51 -1.09 24.64 0.56
C GLU A 51 -1.13 25.44 1.88
N SER A 52 -0.85 24.81 3.03
CA SER A 52 -1.11 25.41 4.35
C SER A 52 0.10 26.08 5.01
N ASP A 53 1.22 26.25 4.30
CA ASP A 53 2.47 26.84 4.82
C ASP A 53 2.82 26.32 6.23
N LEU A 54 2.93 25.00 6.33
CA LEU A 54 3.11 24.32 7.61
C LEU A 54 4.54 24.54 8.15
N PRO A 55 4.72 24.71 9.47
CA PRO A 55 6.06 24.66 10.03
C PRO A 55 6.69 23.28 9.78
N PRO A 56 8.04 23.19 9.60
CA PRO A 56 8.70 21.93 9.20
C PRO A 56 8.38 20.72 10.08
N VAL A 57 8.15 20.93 11.38
CA VAL A 57 7.76 19.87 12.32
C VAL A 57 6.38 19.29 11.98
N ALA A 58 5.42 20.14 11.61
CA ALA A 58 4.10 19.70 11.18
C ALA A 58 4.16 19.01 9.81
N GLY A 59 4.97 19.53 8.87
CA GLY A 59 5.23 18.88 7.60
C GLY A 59 5.85 17.47 7.75
N ALA A 60 6.82 17.33 8.64
CA ALA A 60 7.39 16.03 9.00
C ALA A 60 6.35 15.07 9.59
N ALA A 61 5.43 15.58 10.44
CA ALA A 61 4.35 14.77 10.98
C ALA A 61 3.38 14.27 9.89
N VAL A 62 3.04 15.11 8.91
CA VAL A 62 2.23 14.73 7.76
C VAL A 62 2.93 13.65 6.93
N PHE A 63 4.23 13.83 6.65
CA PHE A 63 5.02 12.84 5.91
C PHE A 63 5.07 11.48 6.63
N VAL A 64 5.29 11.49 7.95
CA VAL A 64 5.27 10.27 8.77
C VAL A 64 3.89 9.62 8.76
N ALA A 65 2.82 10.40 8.92
CA ALA A 65 1.45 9.89 8.89
C ALA A 65 1.11 9.23 7.54
N ALA A 66 1.47 9.88 6.43
CA ALA A 66 1.27 9.35 5.09
C ALA A 66 2.10 8.08 4.84
N THR A 67 3.35 8.03 5.32
CA THR A 67 4.18 6.82 5.26
C THR A 67 3.55 5.68 6.05
N MET A 68 3.12 5.94 7.29
CA MET A 68 2.48 4.94 8.14
C MET A 68 1.18 4.43 7.53
N LEU A 69 0.41 5.30 6.87
CA LEU A 69 -0.80 4.91 6.16
C LEU A 69 -0.50 3.86 5.08
N LEU A 70 0.51 4.09 4.25
CA LEU A 70 0.94 3.14 3.22
C LEU A 70 1.48 1.83 3.82
N LEU A 71 2.31 1.92 4.86
CA LEU A 71 2.85 0.74 5.55
C LEU A 71 1.77 -0.08 6.25
N THR A 72 0.73 0.55 6.79
CA THR A 72 -0.41 -0.12 7.41
C THR A 72 -1.14 -1.00 6.40
N TRP A 73 -1.34 -0.50 5.18
CA TRP A 73 -1.92 -1.30 4.10
C TRP A 73 -1.00 -2.44 3.65
N ASN A 74 0.31 -2.25 3.71
CA ASN A 74 1.26 -3.33 3.44
C ASN A 74 1.13 -4.44 4.48
N GLY A 75 1.15 -4.09 5.77
CA GLY A 75 0.95 -5.04 6.85
C GLY A 75 -0.41 -5.73 6.81
N HIS A 76 -1.49 -5.00 6.47
CA HIS A 76 -2.82 -5.57 6.31
C HIS A 76 -2.87 -6.62 5.19
N HIS A 77 -2.22 -6.35 4.05
CA HIS A 77 -2.20 -7.28 2.91
C HIS A 77 -1.20 -8.43 3.09
N ASP A 78 -0.11 -8.21 3.84
CA ASP A 78 0.90 -9.23 4.15
C ASP A 78 0.41 -10.19 5.26
N GLY A 79 -0.32 -9.68 6.25
CA GLY A 79 -0.75 -10.43 7.45
C GLY A 79 -2.13 -11.09 7.36
N ALA A 80 -2.90 -10.85 6.29
CA ALA A 80 -4.22 -11.45 6.15
C ALA A 80 -4.12 -12.95 5.85
N ALA A 81 -4.61 -13.78 6.78
CA ALA A 81 -4.61 -15.24 6.67
C ALA A 81 -5.16 -15.72 5.32
N ARG A 82 -4.42 -16.65 4.71
CA ARG A 82 -4.72 -17.27 3.40
C ARG A 82 -4.72 -16.29 2.21
N ARG A 83 -4.17 -15.08 2.31
CA ARG A 83 -3.95 -14.26 1.11
C ARG A 83 -2.79 -14.79 0.28
N ARG A 84 -2.94 -14.71 -1.05
CA ARG A 84 -1.85 -15.02 -1.98
C ARG A 84 -0.61 -14.14 -1.72
N PRO A 85 0.59 -14.66 -2.02
CA PRO A 85 1.81 -13.86 -2.05
C PRO A 85 1.72 -12.74 -3.09
N HIS A 86 2.44 -11.65 -2.85
CA HIS A 86 2.55 -10.55 -3.80
C HIS A 86 3.30 -10.96 -5.07
N THR A 87 2.81 -10.48 -6.20
CA THR A 87 3.52 -10.53 -7.47
C THR A 87 4.65 -9.50 -7.50
N LYS A 88 5.61 -9.67 -8.42
CA LYS A 88 6.70 -8.70 -8.65
C LYS A 88 6.16 -7.29 -8.96
N VAL A 89 5.05 -7.21 -9.70
CA VAL A 89 4.41 -5.93 -10.04
C VAL A 89 3.79 -5.30 -8.81
N GLU A 90 3.05 -6.07 -8.00
CA GLU A 90 2.47 -5.56 -6.74
C GLU A 90 3.56 -5.04 -5.79
N MET A 91 4.70 -5.76 -5.68
CA MET A 91 5.84 -5.30 -4.88
C MET A 91 6.49 -4.02 -5.42
N ALA A 92 6.67 -3.92 -6.75
CA ALA A 92 7.24 -2.74 -7.38
C ALA A 92 6.35 -1.51 -7.15
N VAL A 93 5.04 -1.62 -7.39
CA VAL A 93 4.09 -0.51 -7.22
C VAL A 93 4.00 -0.08 -5.75
N ARG A 94 3.99 -1.05 -4.82
CA ARG A 94 4.03 -0.80 -3.37
C ARG A 94 5.27 0.00 -2.97
N PHE A 95 6.43 -0.38 -3.49
CA PHE A 95 7.68 0.34 -3.26
C PHE A 95 7.66 1.75 -3.88
N CYS A 96 7.19 1.88 -5.13
CA CYS A 96 7.03 3.16 -5.80
C CYS A 96 6.14 4.12 -5.00
N GLY A 97 5.05 3.65 -4.38
CA GLY A 97 4.19 4.51 -3.56
C GLY A 97 4.92 5.18 -2.39
N VAL A 98 5.82 4.45 -1.73
CA VAL A 98 6.64 5.01 -0.64
C VAL A 98 7.73 5.93 -1.19
N VAL A 99 8.39 5.55 -2.28
CA VAL A 99 9.44 6.37 -2.91
C VAL A 99 8.87 7.69 -3.44
N PHE A 100 7.71 7.66 -4.07
CA PHE A 100 7.07 8.87 -4.59
C PHE A 100 6.57 9.79 -3.48
N LEU A 101 6.41 9.30 -2.25
CA LEU A 101 6.09 10.13 -1.10
C LEU A 101 7.24 11.10 -0.76
N CYS A 102 8.47 10.81 -1.18
CA CYS A 102 9.60 11.69 -0.98
C CYS A 102 9.45 13.03 -1.72
N MET A 103 8.67 13.10 -2.80
CA MET A 103 8.41 14.36 -3.50
C MET A 103 7.63 15.34 -2.59
N PRO A 104 6.37 15.06 -2.19
CA PRO A 104 5.66 15.95 -1.28
C PRO A 104 6.34 16.04 0.09
N GLY A 105 7.08 15.01 0.51
CA GLY A 105 7.86 15.06 1.75
C GLY A 105 8.99 16.10 1.73
N ALA A 106 9.68 16.25 0.60
CA ALA A 106 10.73 17.27 0.46
C ALA A 106 10.13 18.68 0.52
N GLU A 107 9.00 18.91 -0.14
CA GLU A 107 8.27 20.17 -0.10
C GLU A 107 7.80 20.48 1.33
N LEU A 108 7.16 19.53 2.01
CA LEU A 108 6.62 19.71 3.36
C LEU A 108 7.68 19.97 4.44
N ILE A 109 8.88 19.42 4.30
CA ILE A 109 9.91 19.44 5.36
C ILE A 109 10.96 20.52 5.10
N PHE A 110 11.35 20.70 3.84
CA PHE A 110 12.48 21.55 3.45
C PHE A 110 12.07 22.76 2.62
N ASP A 111 10.80 22.91 2.28
CA ASP A 111 10.30 24.00 1.44
C ASP A 111 10.97 24.03 0.04
N GLU A 112 11.42 22.87 -0.44
CA GLU A 112 12.12 22.69 -1.72
C GLU A 112 11.15 22.38 -2.88
N GLY A 113 9.95 22.97 -2.85
CA GLY A 113 8.82 22.59 -3.70
C GLY A 113 8.36 23.60 -4.76
N SER A 114 7.29 23.25 -5.46
CA SER A 114 6.63 24.17 -6.38
C SER A 114 5.67 25.09 -5.64
N ASP A 115 5.85 26.41 -5.75
CA ASP A 115 4.90 27.42 -5.22
C ASP A 115 3.53 27.47 -5.94
N SER A 116 3.20 26.46 -6.74
CA SER A 116 1.98 26.43 -7.53
C SER A 116 1.07 25.29 -7.11
N LEU A 117 -0.24 25.57 -7.04
CA LEU A 117 -1.26 24.55 -6.78
C LEU A 117 -1.13 23.36 -7.74
N THR A 118 -0.83 23.61 -9.01
CA THR A 118 -0.60 22.54 -10.01
C THR A 118 0.55 21.63 -9.60
N GLY A 119 1.65 22.19 -9.11
CA GLY A 119 2.80 21.44 -8.60
C GLY A 119 2.41 20.57 -7.40
N HIS A 120 1.72 21.14 -6.42
CA HIS A 120 1.22 20.39 -5.25
C HIS A 120 0.27 19.25 -5.63
N LEU A 121 -0.64 19.49 -6.59
CA LEU A 121 -1.55 18.46 -7.10
C LEU A 121 -0.79 17.30 -7.76
N ILE A 122 0.26 17.59 -8.53
CA ILE A 122 1.10 16.56 -9.19
C ILE A 122 1.92 15.80 -8.14
N SER A 123 2.54 16.52 -7.21
CA SER A 123 3.36 15.99 -6.11
C SER A 123 2.56 14.99 -5.26
N ALA A 124 1.33 15.35 -4.88
CA ALA A 124 0.42 14.47 -4.15
C ALA A 124 -0.16 13.32 -5.00
N ALA A 125 -0.33 13.53 -6.31
CA ALA A 125 -0.92 12.53 -7.21
C ALA A 125 -0.03 11.32 -7.40
N LEU A 126 1.30 11.48 -7.44
CA LEU A 126 2.24 10.38 -7.70
C LEU A 126 2.16 9.24 -6.67
N PRO A 127 2.36 9.47 -5.35
CA PRO A 127 2.23 8.41 -4.36
C PRO A 127 0.80 7.86 -4.29
N THR A 128 -0.21 8.72 -4.47
CA THR A 128 -1.63 8.32 -4.45
C THR A 128 -1.97 7.39 -5.63
N ALA A 129 -1.49 7.71 -6.84
CA ALA A 129 -1.70 6.90 -8.03
C ALA A 129 -1.02 5.53 -7.90
N ALA A 130 0.20 5.48 -7.37
CA ALA A 130 0.88 4.22 -7.08
C ALA A 130 0.08 3.38 -6.05
N ALA A 131 -0.38 3.99 -4.95
CA ALA A 131 -1.24 3.31 -3.98
C ALA A 131 -2.56 2.80 -4.61
N ALA A 132 -3.19 3.59 -5.47
CA ALA A 132 -4.40 3.21 -6.18
C ALA A 132 -4.18 2.02 -7.10
N VAL A 133 -3.09 2.03 -7.89
CA VAL A 133 -2.72 0.90 -8.75
C VAL A 133 -2.47 -0.35 -7.90
N TYR A 134 -1.77 -0.23 -6.78
CA TYR A 134 -1.54 -1.35 -5.86
C TYR A 134 -2.85 -1.95 -5.33
N PHE A 135 -3.78 -1.10 -4.88
CA PHE A 135 -5.10 -1.55 -4.42
C PHE A 135 -5.89 -2.22 -5.53
N LEU A 136 -5.94 -1.63 -6.72
CA LEU A 136 -6.61 -2.23 -7.87
C LEU A 136 -6.03 -3.61 -8.22
N LEU A 137 -4.71 -3.76 -8.19
CA LEU A 137 -4.06 -5.06 -8.43
C LEU A 137 -4.46 -6.10 -7.36
N ARG A 138 -4.60 -5.69 -6.09
CA ARG A 138 -5.11 -6.60 -5.06
C ARG A 138 -6.60 -6.86 -5.11
N TRP A 139 -7.41 -5.95 -5.63
CA TRP A 139 -8.87 -6.11 -5.68
C TRP A 139 -9.38 -6.86 -6.89
N ARG A 140 -8.69 -6.77 -8.05
CA ARG A 140 -9.14 -7.37 -9.33
C ARG A 140 -9.07 -8.89 -9.37
N ARG A 141 -8.41 -9.54 -8.42
CA ARG A 141 -8.16 -10.98 -8.39
C ARG A 141 -8.36 -11.48 -6.98
#